data_AF-A0A922CU23-F1
#
_entry.id   AF-A0A922CU23-F1
#
_cell.length_a   1.000
_cell.length_b   1.000
_cell.length_c   1.000
_cell.angle_alpha   90.00
_cell.angle_beta   90.00
_cell.angle_gamma   90.00
#
_symmetry.space_group_name_H-M   'P 1'
#
loop_
_entity.id
_entity.type
_entity.pdbx_description
1 polymer ?
#
loop_
_entity_poly.entity_id
_entity_poly.type
_entity_poly.pdbx_seq_one_letter_code
_entity_poly.pdbx_strand_id
1 'polypeptide(L)'
;MTPEPKEIGHQVKFSKSLIGLFKRGCWEIPEIMGSSCMALIGIGLGIAGVYKYYKEDGDNKEYKQTYLIVRPSDPRASKIINPSYTEYKC
;
A
#
# COMPACT_ATOMS: atom_id res chain seq x y z
N MET A 1 -23.58 16.49 11.34
CA MET A 1 -23.41 17.95 11.49
C MET A 1 -22.03 18.19 12.10
N THR A 2 -20.99 18.43 11.30
CA THR A 2 -19.71 18.89 11.86
C THR A 2 -19.92 20.29 12.43
N PRO A 3 -19.54 20.58 13.70
CA PRO A 3 -19.64 21.94 14.19
C PRO A 3 -18.72 22.81 13.34
N GLU A 4 -19.32 23.81 12.70
CA GLU A 4 -18.56 24.87 12.04
C GLU A 4 -17.68 25.57 13.08
N PRO A 5 -16.45 25.95 12.71
CA PRO A 5 -15.59 26.68 13.62
C PRO A 5 -16.30 27.97 14.06
N LYS A 6 -16.39 28.19 15.37
CA LYS A 6 -17.05 29.37 15.90
C LYS A 6 -16.13 30.57 15.67
N GLU A 7 -16.46 31.41 14.69
CA GLU A 7 -15.77 32.68 14.49
C GLU A 7 -16.12 33.64 15.63
N ILE A 8 -15.10 34.14 16.33
CA ILE A 8 -15.23 35.17 17.36
C ILE A 8 -14.25 36.27 16.97
N GLY A 9 -14.65 37.17 16.08
CA GLY A 9 -13.77 38.16 15.48
C GLY A 9 -12.72 37.52 14.55
N HIS A 10 -11.50 38.08 14.48
CA HIS A 10 -10.41 37.61 13.60
C HIS A 10 -9.87 36.20 13.97
N GLN A 11 -10.23 35.63 15.14
CA GLN A 11 -9.56 34.44 15.66
C GLN A 11 -10.46 33.20 15.58
N VAL A 12 -10.00 32.19 14.82
CA VAL A 12 -10.66 30.89 14.68
C VAL A 12 -10.30 30.01 15.89
N LYS A 13 -11.29 29.66 16.72
CA LYS A 13 -11.07 28.77 17.88
C LYS A 13 -11.34 27.31 17.53
N PHE A 14 -10.29 26.49 17.56
CA PHE A 14 -10.40 25.03 17.45
C PHE A 14 -10.53 24.36 18.82
N SER A 15 -11.24 23.25 18.90
CA SER A 15 -11.37 22.47 20.14
C SER A 15 -10.05 21.76 20.47
N LYS A 16 -9.80 21.46 21.77
CA LYS A 16 -8.60 20.72 22.23
C LYS A 16 -8.63 19.22 21.92
N SER A 17 -9.59 18.77 21.11
CA SER A 17 -9.72 17.36 20.70
C SER A 17 -8.78 17.05 19.54
N LEU A 18 -8.41 15.78 19.34
CA LEU A 18 -7.60 15.33 18.19
C LEU A 18 -8.19 15.79 16.84
N ILE A 19 -9.52 15.75 16.72
CA ILE A 19 -10.24 16.23 15.54
C ILE A 19 -10.09 17.74 15.37
N GLY A 20 -10.05 18.49 16.47
CA GLY A 20 -9.81 19.93 16.47
C GLY A 20 -8.37 20.27 16.09
N LEU A 21 -7.40 19.48 16.52
CA LEU A 21 -5.99 19.60 16.13
C LEU A 21 -5.79 19.34 14.63
N PHE A 22 -6.43 18.30 14.09
CA PHE A 22 -6.35 18.00 12.66
C PHE A 22 -6.98 19.11 11.81
N LYS A 23 -8.18 19.59 12.19
CA LYS A 23 -8.81 20.74 11.52
C LYS A 23 -7.94 22.00 11.59
N ARG A 24 -7.28 22.25 12.72
CA ARG A 24 -6.34 23.36 12.88
C ARG A 24 -5.13 23.19 11.97
N GLY A 25 -4.54 22.00 11.90
CA GLY A 25 -3.40 21.70 11.02
C GLY A 25 -3.74 21.89 9.55
N CYS A 26 -4.92 21.43 9.11
CA CYS A 26 -5.39 21.65 7.74
C CYS A 26 -5.65 23.12 7.40
N TRP A 27 -5.93 23.95 8.40
CA TRP A 27 -6.20 25.39 8.22
C TRP A 27 -4.91 26.23 8.26
N GLU A 28 -4.01 25.95 9.19
CA GLU A 28 -2.75 26.71 9.35
C GLU A 28 -1.73 26.35 8.26
N ILE A 29 -1.57 25.06 7.90
CA ILE A 29 -0.54 24.62 6.93
C ILE A 29 -1.06 23.51 6.02
N PRO A 30 -1.90 23.84 5.03
CA PRO A 30 -2.55 22.84 4.17
C PRO A 30 -1.56 22.01 3.33
N GLU A 31 -0.45 22.60 2.88
CA GLU A 31 0.53 21.92 2.03
C GLU A 31 1.22 20.74 2.74
N ILE A 32 1.60 20.92 4.00
CA ILE A 32 2.28 19.88 4.78
C ILE A 32 1.29 18.77 5.17
N MET A 33 0.05 19.12 5.53
CA MET A 33 -0.98 18.13 5.81
C MET A 33 -1.34 17.32 4.57
N GLY A 34 -1.47 17.97 3.41
CA GLY A 34 -1.75 17.32 2.13
C GLY A 34 -0.64 16.36 1.71
N SER A 35 0.61 16.82 1.75
CA SER A 35 1.77 15.99 1.41
C SER A 35 1.96 14.80 2.36
N SER A 36 1.74 15.00 3.66
CA SER A 36 1.80 13.92 4.66
C SER A 36 0.72 12.86 4.44
N CYS A 37 -0.53 13.28 4.17
CA CYS A 37 -1.61 12.36 3.82
C CYS A 37 -1.30 11.58 2.54
N MET A 38 -0.79 12.23 1.50
CA MET A 38 -0.40 11.56 0.26
C MET A 38 0.76 10.58 0.46
N ALA A 39 1.74 10.92 1.29
CA ALA A 39 2.83 10.01 1.64
C ALA A 39 2.30 8.74 2.33
N LEU A 40 1.37 8.89 3.29
CA LEU A 40 0.73 7.76 3.95
C LEU A 40 -0.09 6.88 2.99
N ILE A 41 -0.82 7.50 2.06
CA ILE A 41 -1.54 6.77 1.01
C ILE A 41 -0.57 5.98 0.13
N GLY A 42 0.53 6.60 -0.29
CA GLY A 42 1.57 5.96 -1.10
C GLY A 42 2.19 4.75 -0.39
N ILE A 43 2.51 4.88 0.90
CA ILE A 43 3.00 3.76 1.73
C ILE A 43 1.94 2.65 1.82
N GLY A 44 0.67 3.01 2.06
CA GLY A 44 -0.43 2.04 2.14
C GLY A 44 -0.61 1.25 0.84
N LEU A 45 -0.61 1.94 -0.31
CA LEU A 45 -0.68 1.30 -1.62
C LEU A 45 0.54 0.44 -1.92
N GLY A 46 1.74 0.88 -1.53
CA GLY A 46 2.97 0.11 -1.68
C GLY A 46 2.93 -1.21 -0.90
N ILE A 47 2.53 -1.16 0.37
CA ILE A 47 2.39 -2.36 1.21
C ILE A 47 1.33 -3.30 0.63
N ALA A 48 0.16 -2.77 0.25
CA ALA A 48 -0.92 -3.57 -0.31
C ALA A 48 -0.51 -4.23 -1.65
N GLY A 49 0.19 -3.51 -2.51
CA GLY A 49 0.71 -4.03 -3.78
C GLY A 49 1.73 -5.14 -3.58
N VAL A 50 2.70 -4.96 -2.68
CA VAL A 50 3.70 -6.00 -2.36
C VAL A 50 3.04 -7.23 -1.73
N TYR A 51 2.09 -7.03 -0.81
CA TYR A 51 1.37 -8.14 -0.18
C TYR A 51 0.58 -8.96 -1.21
N LYS A 52 -0.14 -8.29 -2.12
CA LYS A 52 -0.89 -8.95 -3.18
C LYS A 52 0.04 -9.69 -4.15
N TYR A 53 1.15 -9.05 -4.53
CA TYR A 53 2.17 -9.66 -5.38
C TYR A 53 2.69 -10.99 -4.80
N TYR A 54 3.11 -11.01 -3.53
CA TYR A 54 3.62 -12.25 -2.91
C TYR A 54 2.55 -13.33 -2.77
N LYS A 55 1.29 -12.96 -2.52
CA LYS A 55 0.19 -13.91 -2.33
C LYS A 55 -0.21 -14.59 -3.65
N GLU A 56 -0.30 -13.82 -4.72
CA GLU A 56 -0.89 -14.27 -5.98
C GLU A 56 0.19 -14.61 -7.02
N ASP A 57 1.19 -13.74 -7.23
CA ASP A 57 2.13 -13.75 -8.36
C ASP A 57 3.62 -13.90 -7.97
N GLY A 58 3.95 -14.18 -6.70
CA GLY A 58 5.33 -14.18 -6.23
C GLY A 58 6.26 -15.18 -6.95
N ASP A 59 5.69 -16.25 -7.49
CA ASP A 59 6.37 -17.28 -8.30
C ASP A 59 6.20 -17.07 -9.82
N ASN A 60 5.34 -16.12 -10.25
CA ASN A 60 5.10 -15.73 -11.63
C ASN A 60 6.15 -14.70 -12.08
N LYS A 61 7.42 -15.13 -12.16
CA LYS A 61 8.52 -14.29 -12.63
C LYS A 61 8.91 -14.72 -14.04
N GLU A 62 8.77 -13.83 -15.02
CA GLU A 62 9.22 -14.05 -16.40
C GLU A 62 10.72 -14.37 -16.45
N TYR A 63 11.52 -13.71 -15.60
CA TYR A 63 12.96 -13.93 -15.47
C TYR A 63 13.30 -14.36 -14.05
N LYS A 64 13.82 -15.57 -13.90
CA LYS A 64 14.33 -16.08 -12.63
C LYS A 64 15.86 -16.06 -12.67
N GLN A 65 16.49 -15.41 -11.70
CA GLN A 65 17.97 -15.33 -11.64
C GLN A 65 18.63 -16.68 -11.33
N THR A 66 17.87 -17.62 -10.78
CA THR A 66 18.34 -18.97 -10.46
C THR A 66 17.36 -19.99 -11.01
N TYR A 67 17.88 -21.03 -11.65
CA TYR A 67 17.08 -22.15 -12.14
C TYR A 67 16.35 -22.82 -10.97
N LEU A 68 15.04 -23.01 -11.11
CA LEU A 68 14.20 -23.71 -10.13
C LEU A 68 13.66 -24.99 -10.76
N ILE A 69 13.98 -26.13 -10.16
CA ILE A 69 13.36 -27.42 -10.51
C ILE A 69 12.17 -27.61 -9.58
N VAL A 70 10.97 -27.74 -10.14
CA VAL A 70 9.73 -27.91 -9.39
C VAL A 70 9.11 -29.25 -9.71
N ARG A 71 8.67 -29.96 -8.68
CA ARG A 71 7.95 -31.22 -8.85
C ARG A 71 6.57 -30.93 -9.45
N PRO A 72 6.08 -31.74 -10.41
CA PRO A 72 4.76 -31.53 -11.01
C PRO A 72 3.59 -31.56 -10.01
N SER A 73 3.74 -32.26 -8.88
CA SER A 73 2.71 -32.37 -7.84
C SER A 73 2.73 -31.21 -6.83
N ASP A 74 3.72 -30.32 -6.89
CA ASP A 74 3.79 -29.18 -5.97
C ASP A 74 2.72 -28.14 -6.38
N PRO A 75 1.89 -27.63 -5.46
CA PRO A 75 0.91 -26.59 -5.77
C PRO A 75 1.54 -25.34 -6.42
N ARG A 76 2.83 -25.07 -6.19
CA ARG A 76 3.58 -23.98 -6.84
C ARG A 76 3.79 -24.19 -8.34
N ALA A 77 3.83 -25.44 -8.81
CA ALA A 77 3.99 -25.75 -10.23
C ALA A 77 2.86 -25.17 -11.08
N SER A 78 1.63 -25.07 -10.52
CA SER A 78 0.47 -24.50 -11.22
C SER A 78 0.58 -23.00 -11.48
N LYS A 79 1.48 -22.29 -10.77
CA LYS A 79 1.67 -20.84 -10.88
C LYS A 79 2.77 -20.45 -11.87
N ILE A 80 3.46 -21.43 -12.47
CA ILE A 80 4.58 -21.19 -13.38
C ILE A 80 4.03 -21.00 -14.80
N ILE A 81 4.29 -19.84 -15.39
CA ILE A 81 3.98 -19.57 -16.80
C ILE A 81 5.21 -19.97 -17.63
N ASN A 82 5.01 -20.77 -18.67
CA ASN A 82 6.05 -21.29 -19.58
C ASN A 82 7.12 -22.19 -18.92
N PRO A 83 6.73 -23.33 -18.33
CA PRO A 83 7.70 -24.32 -17.86
C PRO A 83 8.49 -24.92 -19.03
N SER A 84 9.82 -24.96 -18.92
CA SER A 84 10.63 -25.85 -19.75
C SER A 84 10.64 -27.24 -19.12
N TYR A 85 10.02 -28.22 -19.78
CA TYR A 85 10.07 -29.60 -19.31
C TYR A 85 11.43 -30.20 -19.60
N THR A 86 12.11 -30.65 -18.56
CA THR A 86 13.34 -31.41 -18.71
C THR A 86 13.00 -32.89 -18.85
N GLU A 87 13.56 -33.58 -19.86
CA GLU A 87 13.29 -35.00 -20.15
C GLU A 87 13.80 -36.00 -19.10
N TYR A 88 14.36 -35.53 -17.98
CA TYR A 88 14.88 -36.41 -16.94
C TYR A 88 13.74 -37.19 -16.27
N LYS A 89 13.54 -38.43 -16.73
CA LYS A 89 12.78 -39.46 -16.04
C LYS A 89 13.47 -39.74 -14.70
N CYS A 90 12.82 -39.37 -13.60
CA CYS A 90 13.16 -39.91 -12.29
C CYS A 90 12.86 -41.41 -12.24
#